data_AF-A0A455UMM1-F1
#
_entry.id   AF-A0A455UMM1-F1
#
_cell.length_a   1.000
_cell.length_b   1.000
_cell.length_c   1.000
_cell.angle_alpha   90.00
_cell.angle_beta   90.00
_cell.angle_gamma   90.00
#
_symmetry.space_group_name_H-M   'P 1'
#
loop_
_entity.id
_entity.type
_entity.pdbx_description
1 polymer ?
#
loop_
_entity_poly.entity_id
_entity_poly.type
_entity_poly.pdbx_seq_one_letter_code
_entity_poly.pdbx_strand_id
1 'polypeptide(L)'
;MSQYWSPAVRELTPYVPGEQTRERVIKLNTNENPYPPAPGVGEVLRDYATDHLRLYPDPTSAALRDALAETLQVTSSQVFVGNGSDEVLAFAFQAFFCHQAPLDVPAITYSFYPVYANLYGVALRKHPLTANWEVNIDALAASPERSGIIFANPNAPTGHAHSLTTIEALLKRVTDRVVLVDEAYVDFGAESAVTLIDRYPNLLVTGTFSKSRSLAGLRLGYAVGSEELIDGLLRVKDSFNSYPVDSLASLVGIAALKDVEHFEACRERVITTRERTRQRLETLGFEVLPSKANFC
;
A
#
# COMPACT_ATOMS: atom_id res chain seq x y z
N MET A 1 29.87 -2.20 17.58
CA MET A 1 28.72 -2.98 17.06
C MET A 1 28.79 -4.39 17.61
N SER A 2 27.65 -5.10 17.67
CA SER A 2 27.59 -6.48 18.19
C SER A 2 28.33 -7.47 17.29
N GLN A 3 29.15 -8.35 17.88
CA GLN A 3 29.82 -9.44 17.17
C GLN A 3 28.87 -10.56 16.70
N TYR A 4 27.68 -10.62 17.30
CA TYR A 4 26.67 -11.64 17.00
C TYR A 4 25.82 -11.30 15.77
N TRP A 5 25.90 -10.08 15.25
CA TRP A 5 25.17 -9.66 14.07
C TRP A 5 25.86 -10.15 12.79
N SER A 6 25.05 -10.63 11.85
CA SER A 6 25.50 -10.86 10.48
C SER A 6 26.04 -9.56 9.87
N PRO A 7 26.96 -9.63 8.89
CA PRO A 7 27.49 -8.44 8.23
C PRO A 7 26.40 -7.53 7.66
N ALA A 8 25.37 -8.11 7.01
CA ALA A 8 24.26 -7.35 6.43
C ALA A 8 23.54 -6.47 7.45
N VAL A 9 23.29 -6.96 8.68
CA VAL A 9 22.62 -6.18 9.74
C VAL A 9 23.43 -4.95 10.14
N ARG A 10 24.75 -4.94 9.96
CA ARG A 10 25.61 -3.79 10.32
C ARG A 10 25.44 -2.60 9.37
N GLU A 11 24.93 -2.84 8.17
CA GLU A 11 24.74 -1.84 7.11
C GLU A 11 23.30 -1.30 7.07
N LEU A 12 22.39 -1.95 7.80
CA LEU A 12 21.00 -1.52 7.89
C LEU A 12 20.88 -0.21 8.68
N THR A 13 20.17 0.75 8.09
CA THR A 13 19.64 1.91 8.81
C THR A 13 18.14 1.69 9.02
N PRO A 14 17.70 1.37 10.25
CA PRO A 14 16.29 1.14 10.53
C PRO A 14 15.43 2.38 10.24
N TYR A 15 14.16 2.14 9.94
CA TYR A 15 13.17 3.21 9.86
C TYR A 15 13.03 3.93 11.20
N VAL A 16 13.04 5.26 11.15
CA VAL A 16 12.75 6.11 12.32
C VAL A 16 11.29 6.57 12.19
N PRO A 17 10.36 6.04 13.00
CA PRO A 17 8.97 6.47 12.97
C PRO A 17 8.84 7.92 13.42
N GLY A 18 7.83 8.61 12.86
CA GLY A 18 7.45 9.93 13.34
C GLY A 18 7.00 9.88 14.81
N GLU A 19 7.15 11.01 15.51
CA GLU A 19 6.86 11.14 16.94
C GLU A 19 5.47 10.61 17.34
N GLN A 20 5.40 9.84 18.42
CA GLN A 20 4.14 9.37 19.01
C GLN A 20 4.08 9.84 20.47
N THR A 21 3.24 10.84 20.75
CA THR A 21 3.02 11.31 22.12
C THR A 21 1.96 10.46 22.83
N ARG A 22 2.13 10.28 24.15
CA ARG A 22 1.12 9.67 25.04
C ARG A 22 0.14 10.71 25.59
N GLU A 23 0.38 11.99 25.31
CA GLU A 23 -0.49 13.08 25.72
C GLU A 23 -1.73 13.14 24.83
N ARG A 24 -2.80 13.74 25.36
CA ARG A 24 -4.05 13.93 24.62
C ARG A 24 -3.87 15.10 23.64
N VAL A 25 -3.53 14.78 22.40
CA VAL A 25 -3.33 15.75 21.31
C VAL A 25 -4.28 15.51 20.14
N ILE A 26 -4.39 16.50 19.25
CA ILE A 26 -4.96 16.29 17.92
C ILE A 26 -3.88 15.60 17.06
N LYS A 27 -4.04 14.30 16.81
CA LYS A 27 -3.07 13.48 16.09
C LYS A 27 -3.32 13.50 14.58
N LEU A 28 -2.39 14.07 13.83
CA LEU A 28 -2.48 14.24 12.36
C LEU A 28 -1.18 13.85 11.62
N ASN A 29 -0.32 13.03 12.23
CA ASN A 29 1.04 12.79 11.73
C ASN A 29 1.26 11.45 11.01
N THR A 30 0.32 10.51 11.08
CA THR A 30 0.45 9.16 10.51
C THR A 30 -0.70 8.78 9.57
N ASN A 31 -1.48 9.77 9.14
CA ASN A 31 -2.57 9.62 8.17
C ASN A 31 -3.62 8.57 8.58
N GLU A 32 -3.92 8.44 9.87
CA GLU A 32 -5.02 7.58 10.33
C GLU A 32 -6.37 8.18 9.95
N ASN A 33 -7.39 7.34 9.84
CA ASN A 33 -8.74 7.80 9.62
C ASN A 33 -9.29 8.42 10.92
N PRO A 34 -9.91 9.61 10.88
CA PRO A 34 -10.52 10.21 12.07
C PRO A 34 -11.84 9.52 12.49
N TYR A 35 -12.38 8.62 11.67
CA TYR A 35 -13.65 7.92 11.91
C TYR A 35 -13.43 6.45 12.28
N PRO A 36 -14.33 5.85 13.10
CA PRO A 36 -14.27 4.43 13.42
C PRO A 36 -14.48 3.56 12.16
N PRO A 37 -14.06 2.28 12.21
CA PRO A 37 -14.37 1.32 11.15
C PRO A 37 -15.88 1.07 11.05
N ALA A 38 -16.28 0.35 10.00
CA ALA A 38 -17.67 -0.01 9.75
C ALA A 38 -18.31 -0.69 10.97
N PRO A 39 -19.59 -0.42 11.30
CA PRO A 39 -20.30 -1.02 12.43
C PRO A 39 -20.19 -2.56 12.51
N GLY A 40 -20.22 -3.24 11.36
CA GLY A 40 -20.07 -4.70 11.27
C GLY A 40 -18.72 -5.22 11.82
N VAL A 41 -17.68 -4.39 11.86
CA VAL A 41 -16.42 -4.73 12.54
C VAL A 41 -16.64 -4.90 14.04
N GLY A 42 -17.43 -4.01 14.66
CA GLY A 42 -17.75 -4.10 16.07
C GLY A 42 -18.59 -5.34 16.42
N GLU A 43 -19.44 -5.79 15.50
CA GLU A 43 -20.20 -7.04 15.65
C GLU A 43 -19.28 -8.25 15.62
N VAL A 44 -18.40 -8.35 14.62
CA VAL A 44 -17.39 -9.42 14.55
C VAL A 44 -16.56 -9.50 15.82
N LEU A 45 -16.09 -8.35 16.34
CA LEU A 45 -15.26 -8.33 17.55
C LEU A 45 -16.03 -8.78 18.80
N ARG A 46 -17.33 -8.48 18.92
CA ARG A 46 -18.16 -8.91 20.06
C ARG A 46 -18.48 -10.40 20.00
N ASP A 47 -18.74 -10.91 18.81
CA ASP A 47 -19.26 -12.27 18.60
C ASP A 47 -18.13 -13.29 18.32
N TYR A 48 -16.87 -12.86 18.28
CA TYR A 48 -15.74 -13.74 18.02
C TYR A 48 -15.56 -14.79 19.12
N ALA A 49 -15.78 -16.06 18.76
CA ALA A 49 -15.58 -17.18 19.66
C ALA A 49 -14.10 -17.32 20.05
N THR A 50 -13.78 -17.01 21.31
CA THR A 50 -12.41 -17.07 21.85
C THR A 50 -11.75 -18.44 21.66
N ASP A 51 -12.55 -19.50 21.66
CA ASP A 51 -12.09 -20.88 21.42
C ASP A 51 -11.38 -21.02 20.06
N HIS A 52 -11.75 -20.24 19.04
CA HIS A 52 -11.09 -20.26 17.72
C HIS A 52 -9.61 -19.85 17.77
N LEU A 53 -9.16 -19.10 18.78
CA LEU A 53 -7.75 -18.67 18.91
C LEU A 53 -6.77 -19.84 19.08
N ARG A 54 -7.25 -21.04 19.41
CA ARG A 54 -6.40 -22.24 19.51
C ARG A 54 -6.07 -22.87 18.15
N LEU A 55 -6.71 -22.42 17.07
CA LEU A 55 -6.59 -22.97 15.73
C LEU A 55 -5.73 -22.06 14.86
N TYR A 56 -4.92 -22.66 13.99
CA TYR A 56 -4.29 -21.89 12.91
C TYR A 56 -5.36 -21.32 11.97
N PRO A 57 -5.15 -20.10 11.43
CA PRO A 57 -6.04 -19.54 10.44
C PRO A 57 -5.94 -20.30 9.11
N ASP A 58 -6.81 -19.98 8.16
CA ASP A 58 -6.69 -20.47 6.78
C ASP A 58 -5.38 -19.93 6.15
N PRO A 59 -4.41 -20.80 5.80
CA PRO A 59 -3.12 -20.37 5.23
C PRO A 59 -3.25 -19.71 3.85
N THR A 60 -4.37 -19.95 3.17
CA THR A 60 -4.67 -19.38 1.85
C THR A 60 -5.47 -18.09 1.93
N SER A 61 -6.06 -17.81 3.11
CA SER A 61 -6.96 -16.69 3.36
C SER A 61 -8.09 -16.59 2.32
N ALA A 62 -8.66 -17.72 1.90
CA ALA A 62 -9.59 -17.83 0.79
C ALA A 62 -10.78 -16.88 0.94
N ALA A 63 -11.44 -16.89 2.10
CA ALA A 63 -12.62 -16.05 2.34
C ALA A 63 -12.33 -14.55 2.24
N LEU A 64 -11.14 -14.10 2.68
CA LEU A 64 -10.74 -12.69 2.57
C LEU A 64 -10.39 -12.33 1.12
N ARG A 65 -9.70 -13.22 0.41
CA ARG A 65 -9.38 -13.05 -1.01
C ARG A 65 -10.64 -12.97 -1.85
N ASP A 66 -11.63 -13.83 -1.59
CA ASP A 66 -12.92 -13.81 -2.27
C ASP A 66 -13.66 -12.49 -2.04
N ALA A 67 -13.71 -12.00 -0.80
CA ALA A 67 -14.35 -10.72 -0.49
C ALA A 67 -13.64 -9.52 -1.15
N LEU A 68 -12.30 -9.52 -1.18
CA LEU A 68 -11.52 -8.52 -1.91
C LEU A 68 -11.74 -8.62 -3.42
N ALA A 69 -11.77 -9.84 -3.98
CA ALA A 69 -11.99 -10.10 -5.38
C ALA A 69 -13.36 -9.58 -5.84
N GLU A 70 -14.41 -9.83 -5.06
CA GLU A 70 -15.74 -9.26 -5.29
C GLU A 70 -15.72 -7.73 -5.24
N THR A 71 -15.09 -7.15 -4.21
CA THR A 71 -15.03 -5.69 -4.03
C THR A 71 -14.27 -4.99 -5.16
N LEU A 72 -13.17 -5.60 -5.62
CA LEU A 72 -12.25 -5.03 -6.61
C LEU A 72 -12.58 -5.48 -8.04
N GLN A 73 -13.59 -6.33 -8.21
CA GLN A 73 -14.04 -6.88 -9.48
C GLN A 73 -12.94 -7.65 -10.24
N VAL A 74 -12.21 -8.50 -9.52
CA VAL A 74 -11.13 -9.37 -10.03
C VAL A 74 -11.39 -10.82 -9.61
N THR A 75 -10.54 -11.77 -10.00
CA THR A 75 -10.63 -13.14 -9.48
C THR A 75 -9.85 -13.31 -8.18
N SER A 76 -10.23 -14.27 -7.35
CA SER A 76 -9.48 -14.58 -6.12
C SER A 76 -8.04 -15.00 -6.38
N SER A 77 -7.74 -15.62 -7.54
CA SER A 77 -6.39 -15.97 -7.98
C SER A 77 -5.51 -14.76 -8.27
N GLN A 78 -6.10 -13.60 -8.54
CA GLN A 78 -5.42 -12.32 -8.75
C GLN A 78 -5.19 -11.54 -7.44
N VAL A 79 -5.60 -12.08 -6.29
CA VAL A 79 -5.49 -11.40 -4.99
C VAL A 79 -4.52 -12.11 -4.06
N PHE A 80 -3.61 -11.34 -3.47
CA PHE A 80 -2.75 -11.72 -2.35
C PHE A 80 -3.12 -10.91 -1.11
N VAL A 81 -3.02 -11.50 0.09
CA VAL A 81 -3.24 -10.79 1.37
C VAL A 81 -2.08 -10.99 2.32
N GLY A 82 -1.78 -9.97 3.12
CA GLY A 82 -0.68 -9.98 4.09
C GLY A 82 -0.98 -9.13 5.33
N ASN A 83 -0.07 -9.23 6.30
CA ASN A 83 -0.12 -8.52 7.59
C ASN A 83 0.25 -7.02 7.43
N GLY A 84 -0.63 -6.30 6.73
CA GLY A 84 -0.43 -4.93 6.31
C GLY A 84 0.25 -4.84 4.95
N SER A 85 0.09 -3.69 4.29
CA SER A 85 0.75 -3.44 2.99
C SER A 85 2.27 -3.46 3.09
N ASP A 86 2.84 -3.21 4.26
CA ASP A 86 4.27 -3.31 4.53
C ASP A 86 4.83 -4.72 4.31
N GLU A 87 4.16 -5.75 4.80
CA GLU A 87 4.58 -7.14 4.57
C GLU A 87 4.43 -7.50 3.08
N VAL A 88 3.35 -7.05 2.44
CA VAL A 88 3.14 -7.23 0.99
C VAL A 88 4.28 -6.59 0.20
N LEU A 89 4.68 -5.37 0.55
CA LEU A 89 5.81 -4.68 -0.06
C LEU A 89 7.12 -5.42 0.20
N ALA A 90 7.36 -5.88 1.42
CA ALA A 90 8.56 -6.65 1.77
C ALA A 90 8.67 -7.92 0.90
N PHE A 91 7.57 -8.64 0.69
CA PHE A 91 7.54 -9.81 -0.20
C PHE A 91 7.72 -9.42 -1.66
N ALA A 92 7.12 -8.32 -2.12
CA ALA A 92 7.31 -7.83 -3.49
C ALA A 92 8.76 -7.45 -3.78
N PHE A 93 9.47 -6.82 -2.84
CA PHE A 93 10.89 -6.52 -2.97
C PHE A 93 11.73 -7.79 -3.17
N GLN A 94 11.49 -8.81 -2.36
CA GLN A 94 12.18 -10.09 -2.47
C GLN A 94 11.81 -10.83 -3.77
N ALA A 95 10.54 -10.82 -4.16
CA ALA A 95 10.04 -11.57 -5.31
C ALA A 95 10.46 -10.95 -6.65
N PHE A 96 10.47 -9.62 -6.76
CA PHE A 96 10.50 -8.95 -8.06
C PHE A 96 11.65 -7.96 -8.26
N PHE A 97 12.29 -7.49 -7.19
CA PHE A 97 13.28 -6.39 -7.32
C PHE A 97 14.73 -6.81 -7.01
N CYS A 98 14.94 -8.03 -6.50
CA CYS A 98 16.26 -8.60 -6.21
C CYS A 98 16.99 -9.06 -7.49
N HIS A 99 17.27 -8.12 -8.39
CA HIS A 99 18.06 -8.31 -9.60
C HIS A 99 19.41 -7.56 -9.51
N GLN A 100 20.33 -7.81 -10.45
CA GLN A 100 21.62 -7.09 -10.55
C GLN A 100 21.49 -5.66 -11.11
N ALA A 101 20.27 -5.16 -11.27
CA ALA A 101 19.94 -3.84 -11.79
C ALA A 101 19.21 -2.99 -10.72
N PRO A 102 19.27 -1.65 -10.79
CA PRO A 102 18.57 -0.80 -9.83
C PRO A 102 17.04 -0.84 -9.99
N LEU A 103 16.33 -0.64 -8.87
CA LEU A 103 14.89 -0.37 -8.82
C LEU A 103 14.65 1.12 -9.03
N ASP A 104 13.85 1.47 -10.04
CA ASP A 104 13.50 2.86 -10.32
C ASP A 104 12.38 3.34 -9.39
N VAL A 105 12.63 4.43 -8.66
CA VAL A 105 11.70 5.01 -7.67
C VAL A 105 11.66 6.54 -7.75
N PRO A 106 10.56 7.21 -7.38
CA PRO A 106 10.58 8.65 -7.17
C PRO A 106 11.53 9.03 -6.02
N ALA A 107 12.22 10.16 -6.14
CA ALA A 107 13.17 10.64 -5.14
C ALA A 107 12.48 11.04 -3.82
N ILE A 108 11.21 11.47 -3.91
CA ILE A 108 10.36 11.85 -2.78
C ILE A 108 9.06 11.06 -2.88
N THR A 109 8.97 10.00 -2.09
CA THR A 109 7.83 9.08 -2.03
C THR A 109 7.79 8.41 -0.65
N TYR A 110 7.08 7.27 -0.53
CA TYR A 110 6.99 6.51 0.70
C TYR A 110 8.37 6.16 1.27
N SER A 111 8.64 6.64 2.49
CA SER A 111 9.96 6.62 3.11
C SER A 111 10.45 5.24 3.53
N PHE A 112 9.60 4.22 3.42
CA PHE A 112 9.97 2.84 3.75
C PHE A 112 10.55 2.06 2.55
N TYR A 113 10.38 2.51 1.30
CA TYR A 113 11.01 1.84 0.15
C TYR A 113 12.54 1.74 0.27
N PRO A 114 13.29 2.78 0.70
CA PRO A 114 14.72 2.66 0.95
C PRO A 114 15.09 1.68 2.06
N VAL A 115 14.19 1.45 3.02
CA VAL A 115 14.41 0.51 4.12
C VAL A 115 14.34 -0.92 3.60
N TYR A 116 13.33 -1.26 2.80
CA TYR A 116 13.27 -2.57 2.10
C TYR A 116 14.42 -2.73 1.13
N ALA A 117 14.78 -1.69 0.39
CA ALA A 117 15.90 -1.72 -0.54
C ALA A 117 17.21 -2.08 0.18
N ASN A 118 17.48 -1.45 1.33
CA ASN A 118 18.64 -1.77 2.15
C ASN A 118 18.54 -3.20 2.73
N LEU A 119 17.38 -3.59 3.26
CA LEU A 119 17.15 -4.92 3.82
C LEU A 119 17.47 -6.05 2.83
N TYR A 120 17.08 -5.88 1.57
CA TYR A 120 17.23 -6.90 0.53
C TYR A 120 18.41 -6.66 -0.42
N GLY A 121 19.25 -5.65 -0.16
CA GLY A 121 20.40 -5.34 -1.01
C GLY A 121 20.03 -4.86 -2.43
N VAL A 122 18.85 -4.24 -2.59
CA VAL A 122 18.37 -3.69 -3.86
C VAL A 122 18.88 -2.26 -4.02
N ALA A 123 19.63 -2.00 -5.10
CA ALA A 123 20.05 -0.64 -5.44
C ALA A 123 18.85 0.20 -5.89
N LEU A 124 18.73 1.45 -5.41
CA LEU A 124 17.68 2.37 -5.85
C LEU A 124 18.22 3.40 -6.85
N ARG A 125 17.54 3.56 -7.99
CA ARG A 125 17.70 4.71 -8.88
C ARG A 125 16.56 5.69 -8.60
N LYS A 126 16.89 6.82 -7.96
CA LYS A 126 15.92 7.85 -7.57
C LYS A 126 15.74 8.86 -8.69
N HIS A 127 14.48 9.08 -9.10
CA HIS A 127 14.10 10.03 -10.13
C HIS A 127 13.47 11.28 -9.51
N PRO A 128 13.92 12.49 -9.85
CA PRO A 128 13.32 13.71 -9.32
C PRO A 128 11.83 13.80 -9.69
N LEU A 129 11.04 14.38 -8.79
CA LEU A 129 9.67 14.77 -9.11
C LEU A 129 9.66 15.89 -10.17
N THR A 130 8.50 16.12 -10.80
CA THR A 130 8.32 17.27 -11.68
C THR A 130 8.33 18.58 -10.89
N ALA A 131 8.34 19.73 -11.59
CA ALA A 131 8.23 21.04 -10.96
C ALA A 131 6.94 21.22 -10.13
N ASN A 132 5.91 20.40 -10.40
CA ASN A 132 4.62 20.41 -9.70
C ASN A 132 4.53 19.32 -8.61
N TRP A 133 5.66 18.73 -8.20
CA TRP A 133 5.72 17.67 -7.18
C TRP A 133 4.98 16.36 -7.56
N GLU A 134 4.87 16.11 -8.86
CA GLU A 134 4.28 14.89 -9.41
C GLU A 134 5.36 13.83 -9.64
N VAL A 135 4.99 12.54 -9.61
CA VAL A 135 5.91 11.47 -9.98
C VAL A 135 6.23 11.58 -11.47
N ASN A 136 7.52 11.64 -11.81
CA ASN A 136 7.94 11.79 -13.20
C ASN A 136 7.93 10.43 -13.92
N ILE A 137 6.79 10.08 -14.50
CA ILE A 137 6.56 8.81 -15.20
C ILE A 137 7.50 8.63 -16.40
N ASP A 138 7.80 9.71 -17.13
CA ASP A 138 8.71 9.65 -18.27
C ASP A 138 10.15 9.32 -17.84
N ALA A 139 10.60 9.89 -16.73
CA ALA A 139 11.90 9.60 -16.16
C ALA A 139 12.00 8.14 -15.69
N LEU A 140 10.98 7.63 -14.97
CA LEU A 140 10.92 6.22 -14.55
C LEU A 140 11.01 5.26 -15.75
N ALA A 141 10.30 5.58 -16.84
CA ALA A 141 10.27 4.76 -18.04
C ALA A 141 11.54 4.85 -18.91
N ALA A 142 12.39 5.88 -18.73
CA ALA A 142 13.54 6.12 -19.60
C ALA A 142 14.79 5.26 -19.27
N SER A 143 14.87 4.71 -18.06
CA SER A 143 15.99 3.87 -17.63
C SER A 143 16.20 2.63 -18.51
N PRO A 144 17.37 2.41 -19.13
CA PRO A 144 17.57 1.26 -20.03
C PRO A 144 17.69 -0.08 -19.29
N GLU A 145 18.20 -0.06 -18.05
CA GLU A 145 18.42 -1.25 -17.23
C GLU A 145 17.79 -1.06 -15.84
N ARG A 146 16.89 -1.96 -15.46
CA ARG A 146 16.14 -1.90 -14.20
C ARG A 146 15.73 -3.28 -13.68
N SER A 147 15.55 -3.37 -12.37
CA SER A 147 14.91 -4.52 -11.71
C SER A 147 13.39 -4.41 -11.69
N GLY A 148 12.85 -3.20 -11.74
CA GLY A 148 11.43 -2.91 -11.70
C GLY A 148 11.18 -1.42 -11.51
N ILE A 149 9.91 -1.06 -11.33
CA ILE A 149 9.48 0.30 -10.98
C ILE A 149 8.55 0.20 -9.78
N ILE A 150 8.71 1.08 -8.79
CA ILE A 150 7.75 1.23 -7.70
C ILE A 150 7.46 2.71 -7.42
N PHE A 151 6.19 3.06 -7.30
CA PHE A 151 5.75 4.38 -6.87
C PHE A 151 4.38 4.33 -6.20
N ALA A 152 4.12 5.26 -5.27
CA ALA A 152 2.81 5.43 -4.68
C ALA A 152 1.93 6.33 -5.56
N ASN A 153 0.65 5.97 -5.70
CA ASN A 153 -0.35 6.71 -6.46
C ASN A 153 -1.73 6.60 -5.79
N PRO A 154 -2.20 7.60 -5.03
CA PRO A 154 -1.58 8.90 -4.76
C PRO A 154 -0.22 8.82 -4.04
N ASN A 155 0.70 9.68 -4.42
CA ASN A 155 2.04 9.75 -3.83
C ASN A 155 1.97 10.31 -2.39
N ALA A 156 2.76 9.73 -1.48
CA ALA A 156 3.02 10.32 -0.17
C ALA A 156 4.48 10.79 -0.11
N PRO A 157 4.76 12.04 0.27
CA PRO A 157 3.89 12.98 0.98
C PRO A 157 3.17 14.03 0.10
N THR A 158 3.29 13.98 -1.24
CA THR A 158 2.82 15.10 -2.09
C THR A 158 1.32 15.10 -2.37
N GLY A 159 0.64 13.97 -2.19
CA GLY A 159 -0.80 13.81 -2.40
C GLY A 159 -1.22 13.65 -3.87
N HIS A 160 -0.31 13.89 -4.82
CA HIS A 160 -0.60 13.83 -6.25
C HIS A 160 -0.95 12.40 -6.72
N ALA A 161 -1.94 12.27 -7.61
CA ALA A 161 -2.26 11.02 -8.29
C ALA A 161 -2.30 11.20 -9.81
N HIS A 162 -1.68 10.28 -10.54
CA HIS A 162 -1.76 10.16 -11.98
C HIS A 162 -3.09 9.52 -12.42
N SER A 163 -3.53 9.90 -13.62
CA SER A 163 -4.64 9.23 -14.31
C SER A 163 -4.26 7.81 -14.74
N LEU A 164 -5.28 6.96 -14.94
CA LEU A 164 -5.08 5.62 -15.50
C LEU A 164 -4.40 5.66 -16.87
N THR A 165 -4.70 6.65 -17.71
CA THR A 165 -4.07 6.83 -19.03
C THR A 165 -2.56 7.03 -18.90
N THR A 166 -2.11 7.80 -17.90
CA THR A 166 -0.68 8.03 -17.65
C THR A 166 0.01 6.76 -17.16
N ILE A 167 -0.62 6.00 -16.25
CA ILE A 167 -0.10 4.73 -15.76
C ILE A 167 -0.06 3.70 -16.91
N GLU A 168 -1.09 3.66 -17.74
CA GLU A 168 -1.14 2.79 -18.92
C GLU A 168 -0.01 3.11 -19.93
N ALA A 169 0.33 4.39 -20.11
CA ALA A 169 1.45 4.80 -20.95
C ALA A 169 2.80 4.29 -20.41
N LEU A 170 2.99 4.25 -19.09
CA LEU A 170 4.15 3.62 -18.46
C LEU A 170 4.20 2.12 -18.75
N LEU A 171 3.08 1.42 -18.52
CA LEU A 171 2.98 -0.02 -18.70
C LEU A 171 3.20 -0.47 -20.16
N LYS A 172 2.82 0.38 -21.14
CA LYS A 172 3.13 0.14 -22.56
C LYS A 172 4.62 0.25 -22.89
N ARG A 173 5.39 1.01 -22.10
CA ARG A 173 6.84 1.23 -22.30
C ARG A 173 7.71 0.27 -21.51
N VAL A 174 7.21 -0.25 -20.41
CA VAL A 174 7.92 -1.16 -19.50
C VAL A 174 7.10 -2.43 -19.40
N THR A 175 7.50 -3.45 -20.15
CA THR A 175 6.79 -4.73 -20.29
C THR A 175 7.59 -5.93 -19.82
N ASP A 176 8.89 -5.75 -19.57
CA ASP A 176 9.86 -6.79 -19.22
C ASP A 176 10.13 -6.91 -17.71
N ARG A 177 9.55 -5.99 -16.91
CA ARG A 177 9.75 -5.89 -15.47
C ARG A 177 8.45 -5.50 -14.76
N VAL A 178 8.37 -5.84 -13.48
CA VAL A 178 7.22 -5.51 -12.63
C VAL A 178 7.16 -4.00 -12.41
N VAL A 179 5.96 -3.44 -12.59
CA VAL A 179 5.59 -2.08 -12.20
C VAL A 179 4.64 -2.20 -11.01
N LEU A 180 5.09 -1.79 -9.83
CA LEU A 180 4.31 -1.79 -8.60
C LEU A 180 3.74 -0.40 -8.32
N VAL A 181 2.41 -0.30 -8.30
CA VAL A 181 1.67 0.92 -7.92
C VAL A 181 1.12 0.74 -6.51
N ASP A 182 1.64 1.52 -5.55
CA ASP A 182 1.14 1.51 -4.17
C ASP A 182 -0.06 2.46 -4.04
N GLU A 183 -1.23 1.86 -3.80
CA GLU A 183 -2.52 2.52 -3.75
C GLU A 183 -3.04 2.69 -2.32
N ALA A 184 -2.15 2.82 -1.32
CA ALA A 184 -2.53 3.03 0.08
C ALA A 184 -3.52 4.19 0.33
N TYR A 185 -3.61 5.15 -0.59
CA TYR A 185 -4.48 6.32 -0.51
C TYR A 185 -5.48 6.45 -1.69
N VAL A 186 -5.58 5.47 -2.58
CA VAL A 186 -6.37 5.59 -3.83
C VAL A 186 -7.83 5.95 -3.58
N ASP A 187 -8.37 5.40 -2.50
CA ASP A 187 -9.75 5.60 -2.11
C ASP A 187 -10.10 7.06 -1.87
N PHE A 188 -9.16 7.99 -1.61
CA PHE A 188 -9.50 9.40 -1.31
C PHE A 188 -9.68 10.30 -2.56
N GLY A 189 -10.05 9.68 -3.69
CA GLY A 189 -10.52 10.36 -4.90
C GLY A 189 -9.62 10.20 -6.13
N ALA A 190 -8.73 9.20 -6.13
CA ALA A 190 -7.98 8.76 -7.31
C ALA A 190 -8.65 7.56 -7.98
N GLU A 191 -8.22 7.24 -9.20
CA GLU A 191 -8.66 6.06 -9.94
C GLU A 191 -7.68 4.90 -9.71
N SER A 192 -8.21 3.69 -9.49
CA SER A 192 -7.38 2.51 -9.22
C SER A 192 -6.87 1.83 -10.49
N ALA A 193 -5.56 1.59 -10.51
CA ALA A 193 -4.84 0.83 -11.52
C ALA A 193 -5.21 -0.65 -11.53
N VAL A 194 -5.96 -1.16 -10.54
CA VAL A 194 -6.49 -2.54 -10.56
C VAL A 194 -7.24 -2.84 -11.85
N THR A 195 -7.96 -1.84 -12.41
CA THR A 195 -8.68 -1.95 -13.69
C THR A 195 -7.79 -2.26 -14.91
N LEU A 196 -6.46 -2.18 -14.76
CA LEU A 196 -5.49 -2.40 -15.83
C LEU A 196 -4.86 -3.81 -15.78
N ILE A 197 -4.99 -4.57 -14.69
CA ILE A 197 -4.20 -5.79 -14.46
C ILE A 197 -4.42 -6.88 -15.53
N ASP A 198 -5.65 -7.00 -16.06
CA ASP A 198 -5.97 -8.01 -17.08
C ASP A 198 -5.30 -7.71 -18.42
N ARG A 199 -4.93 -6.45 -18.66
CA ARG A 199 -4.26 -6.00 -19.89
C ARG A 199 -2.74 -5.92 -19.74
N TYR A 200 -2.24 -5.83 -18.51
CA TYR A 200 -0.83 -5.61 -18.20
C TYR A 200 -0.37 -6.61 -17.12
N PRO A 201 0.10 -7.81 -17.51
CA PRO A 201 0.42 -8.88 -16.56
C PRO A 201 1.60 -8.55 -15.64
N ASN A 202 2.39 -7.53 -15.96
CA ASN A 202 3.50 -7.02 -15.16
C ASN A 202 3.11 -5.90 -14.17
N LEU A 203 1.82 -5.53 -14.11
CA LEU A 203 1.31 -4.59 -13.11
C LEU A 203 1.00 -5.33 -11.81
N LEU A 204 1.55 -4.83 -10.70
CA LEU A 204 1.15 -5.20 -9.35
C LEU A 204 0.60 -3.96 -8.65
N VAL A 205 -0.57 -4.05 -8.06
CA VAL A 205 -1.18 -2.96 -7.27
C VAL A 205 -1.23 -3.39 -5.82
N THR A 206 -0.77 -2.55 -4.89
CA THR A 206 -0.89 -2.83 -3.45
C THR A 206 -1.93 -1.94 -2.80
N GLY A 207 -2.64 -2.47 -1.82
CA GLY A 207 -3.64 -1.73 -1.06
C GLY A 207 -3.62 -2.07 0.42
N THR A 208 -4.34 -1.28 1.22
CA THR A 208 -4.31 -1.39 2.68
C THR A 208 -5.66 -1.10 3.32
N PHE A 209 -5.97 -1.80 4.39
CA PHE A 209 -7.12 -1.49 5.25
C PHE A 209 -6.79 -0.38 6.26
N SER A 210 -5.53 0.05 6.33
CA SER A 210 -5.07 0.96 7.38
C SER A 210 -5.66 2.37 7.29
N LYS A 211 -5.94 2.83 6.07
CA LYS A 211 -6.30 4.22 5.79
C LYS A 211 -7.81 4.37 5.64
N SER A 212 -8.34 4.19 4.44
CA SER A 212 -9.75 4.39 4.11
C SER A 212 -10.73 3.51 4.89
N ARG A 213 -10.30 2.30 5.27
CA ARG A 213 -11.11 1.34 6.05
C ARG A 213 -11.02 1.51 7.57
N SER A 214 -10.26 2.48 8.08
CA SER A 214 -10.08 2.76 9.52
C SER A 214 -9.52 1.59 10.35
N LEU A 215 -8.69 0.73 9.75
CA LEU A 215 -8.14 -0.47 10.41
C LEU A 215 -6.61 -0.43 10.53
N ALA A 216 -6.03 0.74 10.79
CA ALA A 216 -4.57 0.89 10.96
C ALA A 216 -3.99 -0.03 12.05
N GLY A 217 -4.75 -0.25 13.13
CA GLY A 217 -4.37 -1.13 14.22
C GLY A 217 -4.51 -2.63 13.93
N LEU A 218 -5.21 -3.02 12.86
CA LEU A 218 -5.41 -4.43 12.49
C LEU A 218 -4.25 -5.01 11.69
N ARG A 219 -3.50 -4.15 10.98
CA ARG A 219 -2.40 -4.56 10.09
C ARG A 219 -2.88 -5.53 9.01
N LEU A 220 -3.80 -5.08 8.16
CA LEU A 220 -4.26 -5.86 7.01
C LEU A 220 -4.00 -5.12 5.70
N GLY A 221 -3.44 -5.83 4.71
CA GLY A 221 -3.14 -5.30 3.39
C GLY A 221 -3.22 -6.38 2.32
N TYR A 222 -3.12 -5.97 1.07
CA TYR A 222 -3.29 -6.85 -0.08
C TYR A 222 -2.47 -6.40 -1.28
N ALA A 223 -2.30 -7.33 -2.23
CA ALA A 223 -1.80 -7.07 -3.56
C ALA A 223 -2.79 -7.62 -4.59
N VAL A 224 -2.88 -6.97 -5.74
CA VAL A 224 -3.67 -7.41 -6.89
C VAL A 224 -2.79 -7.37 -8.13
N GLY A 225 -2.77 -8.46 -8.90
CA GLY A 225 -1.96 -8.57 -10.10
C GLY A 225 -2.30 -9.84 -10.87
N SER A 226 -1.52 -10.15 -11.91
CA SER A 226 -1.67 -11.41 -12.62
C SER A 226 -1.41 -12.62 -11.71
N GLU A 227 -2.00 -13.77 -12.04
CA GLU A 227 -1.80 -15.01 -11.25
C GLU A 227 -0.31 -15.37 -11.11
N GLU A 228 0.51 -15.05 -12.11
CA GLU A 228 1.96 -15.26 -12.09
C GLU A 228 2.66 -14.41 -11.01
N LEU A 229 2.28 -13.13 -10.88
CA LEU A 229 2.81 -12.28 -9.81
C LEU A 229 2.29 -12.73 -8.44
N ILE A 230 1.04 -13.15 -8.34
CA ILE A 230 0.49 -13.66 -7.08
C ILE A 230 1.21 -14.96 -6.65
N ASP A 231 1.55 -15.87 -7.58
CA ASP A 231 2.37 -17.05 -7.30
C ASP A 231 3.76 -16.67 -6.76
N GLY A 232 4.39 -15.64 -7.34
CA GLY A 232 5.66 -15.11 -6.86
C GLY A 232 5.60 -14.63 -5.39
N LEU A 233 4.55 -13.88 -5.03
CA LEU A 233 4.32 -13.44 -3.65
C LEU A 233 4.05 -14.63 -2.70
N LEU A 234 3.25 -15.61 -3.14
CA LEU A 234 2.95 -16.81 -2.36
C LEU A 234 4.21 -17.62 -2.05
N ARG A 235 5.13 -17.78 -3.01
CA ARG A 235 6.42 -18.46 -2.79
C ARG A 235 7.25 -17.79 -1.71
N VAL A 236 7.32 -16.46 -1.70
CA VAL A 236 8.05 -15.72 -0.65
C VAL A 236 7.33 -15.85 0.69
N LYS A 237 6.01 -15.65 0.71
CA LYS A 237 5.17 -15.83 1.91
C LYS A 237 5.39 -17.21 2.54
N ASP A 238 5.25 -18.28 1.78
CA ASP A 238 5.37 -19.66 2.28
C ASP A 238 6.81 -20.07 2.63
N SER A 239 7.80 -19.28 2.23
CA SER A 239 9.19 -19.42 2.67
C SER A 239 9.50 -18.66 3.96
N PHE A 240 8.61 -17.75 4.39
CA PHE A 240 8.79 -16.89 5.56
C PHE A 240 7.78 -17.19 6.68
N ASN A 241 6.48 -17.14 6.35
CA ASN A 241 5.36 -17.42 7.24
C ASN A 241 4.12 -17.84 6.43
N SER A 242 3.69 -19.10 6.54
CA SER A 242 2.49 -19.59 5.84
C SER A 242 1.16 -19.07 6.39
N TYR A 243 1.14 -18.47 7.58
CA TYR A 243 -0.07 -17.98 8.26
C TYR A 243 0.07 -16.50 8.67
N PRO A 244 0.29 -15.57 7.73
CA PRO A 244 0.56 -14.17 8.08
C PRO A 244 -0.67 -13.40 8.57
N VAL A 245 -1.87 -13.78 8.11
CA VAL A 245 -3.13 -13.12 8.47
C VAL A 245 -3.86 -13.99 9.50
N ASP A 246 -4.10 -13.44 10.68
CA ASP A 246 -4.87 -14.14 11.71
C ASP A 246 -6.38 -14.19 11.39
N SER A 247 -7.07 -15.15 11.99
CA SER A 247 -8.50 -15.39 11.73
C SER A 247 -9.39 -14.21 12.11
N LEU A 248 -9.02 -13.45 13.16
CA LEU A 248 -9.77 -12.28 13.59
C LEU A 248 -9.60 -11.13 12.58
N ALA A 249 -8.37 -10.87 12.13
CA ALA A 249 -8.07 -9.89 11.09
C ALA A 249 -8.79 -10.21 9.78
N SER A 250 -8.83 -11.48 9.37
CA SER A 250 -9.59 -11.92 8.20
C SER A 250 -11.08 -11.58 8.33
N LEU A 251 -11.73 -11.93 9.45
CA LEU A 251 -13.15 -11.68 9.66
C LEU A 251 -13.48 -10.18 9.76
N VAL A 252 -12.64 -9.41 10.46
CA VAL A 252 -12.79 -7.95 10.56
C VAL A 252 -12.62 -7.29 9.20
N GLY A 253 -11.63 -7.71 8.41
CA GLY A 253 -11.41 -7.24 7.04
C GLY A 253 -12.63 -7.47 6.15
N ILE A 254 -13.18 -8.69 6.17
CA ILE A 254 -14.39 -9.04 5.41
C ILE A 254 -15.58 -8.16 5.84
N ALA A 255 -15.78 -7.94 7.14
CA ALA A 255 -16.88 -7.09 7.61
C ALA A 255 -16.72 -5.62 7.17
N ALA A 256 -15.48 -5.11 7.13
CA ALA A 256 -15.21 -3.76 6.65
C ALA A 256 -15.40 -3.57 5.13
N LEU A 257 -15.31 -4.65 4.34
CA LEU A 257 -15.58 -4.61 2.90
C LEU A 257 -17.08 -4.58 2.59
N LYS A 258 -17.89 -5.29 3.38
CA LYS A 258 -19.35 -5.42 3.17
C LYS A 258 -20.12 -4.11 3.32
N ASP A 259 -19.68 -3.23 4.20
CA ASP A 259 -20.35 -1.96 4.48
C ASP A 259 -19.86 -0.84 3.56
N VAL A 260 -20.35 -0.88 2.32
CA VAL A 260 -20.01 0.11 1.29
C VAL A 260 -20.52 1.50 1.70
N GLU A 261 -21.73 1.62 2.26
CA GLU A 261 -22.31 2.91 2.61
C GLU A 261 -21.48 3.66 3.66
N HIS A 262 -21.06 2.98 4.73
CA HIS A 262 -20.19 3.59 5.75
C HIS A 262 -18.84 4.00 5.18
N PHE A 263 -18.25 3.16 4.32
CA PHE A 263 -16.99 3.45 3.64
C PHE A 263 -17.09 4.72 2.79
N GLU A 264 -18.10 4.81 1.93
CA GLU A 264 -18.36 5.96 1.06
C GLU A 264 -18.59 7.22 1.91
N ALA A 265 -19.42 7.15 2.95
CA ALA A 265 -19.69 8.28 3.84
C ALA A 265 -18.44 8.78 4.57
N CYS A 266 -17.59 7.87 5.07
CA CYS A 266 -16.34 8.24 5.72
C CYS A 266 -15.36 8.89 4.73
N ARG A 267 -15.21 8.31 3.53
CA ARG A 267 -14.37 8.86 2.47
C ARG A 267 -14.79 10.29 2.11
N GLU A 268 -16.07 10.51 1.81
CA GLU A 268 -16.57 11.82 1.41
C GLU A 268 -16.35 12.89 2.49
N ARG A 269 -16.50 12.51 3.77
CA ARG A 269 -16.22 13.42 4.89
C ARG A 269 -14.75 13.78 5.00
N VAL A 270 -13.83 12.84 4.75
CA VAL A 270 -12.38 13.10 4.71
C VAL A 270 -12.05 14.03 3.54
N ILE A 271 -12.54 13.73 2.34
CA ILE A 271 -12.32 14.55 1.13
C ILE A 271 -12.85 15.98 1.35
N THR A 272 -14.07 16.13 1.83
CA THR A 272 -14.68 17.44 2.15
C THR A 272 -13.83 18.21 3.15
N THR A 273 -13.32 17.54 4.18
CA THR A 273 -12.46 18.16 5.18
C THR A 273 -11.13 18.59 4.59
N ARG A 274 -10.49 17.75 3.75
CA ARG A 274 -9.25 18.08 3.03
C ARG A 274 -9.42 19.33 2.17
N GLU A 275 -10.47 19.40 1.35
CA GLU A 275 -10.70 20.57 0.49
C GLU A 275 -10.96 21.85 1.28
N ARG A 276 -11.72 21.76 2.37
CA ARG A 276 -11.94 22.90 3.27
C ARG A 276 -10.63 23.35 3.94
N THR A 277 -9.81 22.41 4.38
CA THR A 277 -8.50 22.70 5.00
C THR A 277 -7.55 23.35 3.99
N ARG A 278 -7.46 22.81 2.77
CA ARG A 278 -6.68 23.37 1.66
C ARG A 278 -7.06 24.82 1.42
N GLN A 279 -8.35 25.10 1.17
CA GLN A 279 -8.84 26.46 0.94
C GLN A 279 -8.51 27.40 2.10
N ARG A 280 -8.64 26.92 3.35
CA ARG A 280 -8.33 27.74 4.53
C ARG A 280 -6.85 28.06 4.64
N LEU A 281 -5.96 27.10 4.39
CA LEU A 281 -4.52 27.30 4.39
C LEU A 281 -4.08 28.27 3.28
N GLU A 282 -4.67 28.16 2.09
CA GLU A 282 -4.45 29.10 0.98
C GLU A 282 -4.87 30.53 1.36
N THR A 283 -5.99 30.71 2.08
CA THR A 283 -6.38 32.05 2.57
C THR A 283 -5.41 32.65 3.59
N LEU A 284 -4.59 31.80 4.22
CA LEU A 284 -3.53 32.19 5.15
C LEU A 284 -2.18 32.42 4.45
N GLY A 285 -2.12 32.27 3.13
CA GLY A 285 -0.91 32.49 2.33
C GLY A 285 0.01 31.28 2.20
N PHE A 286 -0.44 30.08 2.60
CA PHE A 286 0.30 28.85 2.34
C PHE A 286 0.11 28.39 0.89
N GLU A 287 1.18 27.89 0.29
CA GLU A 287 1.09 27.05 -0.91
C GLU A 287 0.70 25.64 -0.48
N VAL A 288 -0.39 25.11 -1.04
CA VAL A 288 -0.91 23.77 -0.70
C VAL A 288 -1.03 22.96 -1.97
N LEU A 289 -0.43 21.77 -1.98
CA LEU A 289 -0.45 20.90 -3.15
C LEU A 289 -1.85 20.29 -3.34
N PRO A 290 -2.34 20.15 -4.59
CA PRO A 290 -3.52 19.34 -4.87
C PRO A 290 -3.30 17.90 -4.41
N SER A 291 -4.26 17.36 -3.67
CA SER A 291 -4.13 16.03 -3.09
C SER A 291 -5.35 15.16 -3.40
N LYS A 292 -5.07 13.90 -3.72
CA LYS A 292 -6.04 12.80 -3.81
C LYS A 292 -5.85 11.79 -2.68
N ALA A 293 -5.12 12.16 -1.61
CA ALA A 293 -4.95 11.37 -0.40
C ALA A 293 -5.78 11.92 0.78
N ASN A 294 -5.58 11.43 2.00
CA ASN A 294 -6.24 11.95 3.22
C ASN A 294 -5.44 13.04 3.96
N PHE A 295 -4.48 13.66 3.28
CA PHE A 295 -3.64 14.74 3.78
C PHE A 295 -3.44 15.80 2.67
N CYS A 296 -2.99 17.00 3.02
CA CYS A 296 -2.64 18.09 2.11
C CYS A 296 -1.64 19.04 2.78
#